data_AF-A0A9P8TC29-F1
#
_entry.id   AF-A0A9P8TC29-F1
#
_cell.length_a   1.000
_cell.length_b   1.000
_cell.length_c   1.000
_cell.angle_alpha   90.00
_cell.angle_beta   90.00
_cell.angle_gamma   90.00
#
_symmetry.space_group_name_H-M   'P 1'
#
loop_
_entity.id
_entity.type
_entity.pdbx_description
1 polymer ?
#
loop_
_entity_poly.entity_id
_entity_poly.type
_entity_poly.pdbx_seq_one_letter_code
_entity_poly.pdbx_strand_id
1 'polypeptide(L)'
;MAKKDKQLKKKVRALGQLQEFDDLQTFEQFLKDEMEDAEFSNAHAHVNYVPPFVLAASHNDVEKIKDSQNRKNKKFVRHLHQHVEKHLLTEIKESSGMDLKFGKPEVKEDFDTITWKYVDATNHGLGDEGNFRVEVDVKCYSDGAAIDVNYHTIPLVSAVDDDVN
;
A
#
# COMPACT_ATOMS: atom_id res chain seq x y z
N MET A 1 40.10 -6.12 -23.85
CA MET A 1 39.67 -6.09 -22.45
C MET A 1 38.22 -5.66 -22.41
N ALA A 2 37.27 -6.56 -22.12
CA ALA A 2 35.84 -6.24 -22.07
C ALA A 2 35.36 -6.43 -20.63
N LYS A 3 35.02 -5.34 -19.94
CA LYS A 3 34.35 -5.39 -18.63
C LYS A 3 32.85 -5.54 -18.88
N LYS A 4 32.29 -6.69 -18.51
CA LYS A 4 30.84 -6.92 -18.43
C LYS A 4 30.35 -6.33 -17.10
N ASP A 5 29.56 -5.26 -17.15
CA ASP A 5 28.79 -4.77 -16.01
C ASP A 5 27.78 -5.83 -15.58
N LYS A 6 27.97 -6.33 -14.36
CA LYS A 6 27.16 -7.38 -13.73
C LYS A 6 26.02 -6.69 -12.99
N GLN A 7 24.88 -6.50 -13.65
CA GLN A 7 23.65 -6.05 -12.99
C GLN A 7 23.27 -7.07 -11.91
N LEU A 8 23.41 -6.68 -10.64
CA LEU A 8 22.92 -7.41 -9.47
C LEU A 8 21.40 -7.50 -9.55
N LYS A 9 20.88 -8.65 -9.99
CA LYS A 9 19.47 -9.00 -9.83
C LYS A 9 19.20 -9.21 -8.34
N LYS A 10 18.64 -8.20 -7.66
CA LYS A 10 18.03 -8.38 -6.34
C LYS A 10 17.00 -9.50 -6.45
N LYS A 11 17.24 -10.63 -5.78
CA LYS A 11 16.23 -11.66 -5.56
C LYS A 11 15.20 -11.09 -4.59
N VAL A 12 14.11 -10.57 -5.11
CA VAL A 12 12.91 -10.27 -4.31
C VAL A 12 12.37 -11.65 -3.89
N ARG A 13 12.34 -11.94 -2.59
CA ARG A 13 11.62 -13.13 -2.09
C ARG A 13 10.18 -13.04 -2.57
N ALA A 14 9.59 -14.18 -2.94
CA ALA A 14 8.21 -14.23 -3.38
C ALA A 14 7.34 -13.56 -2.30
N LEU A 15 6.54 -12.57 -2.72
CA LEU A 15 5.50 -12.00 -1.86
C LEU A 15 4.61 -13.14 -1.35
N GLY A 16 4.04 -13.00 -0.16
CA GLY A 16 3.02 -13.92 0.34
C GLY A 16 1.84 -14.07 -0.62
N GLN A 17 0.94 -14.99 -0.31
CA GLN A 17 -0.28 -15.17 -1.10
C GLN A 17 -1.06 -13.85 -1.13
N LEU A 18 -1.38 -13.36 -2.33
CA LEU A 18 -2.19 -12.15 -2.49
C LEU A 18 -3.60 -12.40 -1.92
N GLN A 19 -4.01 -11.55 -1.00
CA GLN A 19 -5.34 -11.57 -0.43
C GLN A 19 -6.14 -10.35 -0.91
N GLU A 20 -7.28 -10.60 -1.55
CA GLU A 20 -8.13 -9.56 -2.14
C GLU A 20 -9.32 -9.26 -1.22
N PHE A 21 -9.60 -7.98 -1.03
CA PHE A 21 -10.66 -7.46 -0.18
C PHE A 21 -11.49 -6.42 -0.93
N ASP A 22 -12.80 -6.39 -0.64
CA ASP A 22 -13.75 -5.43 -1.23
C ASP A 22 -14.02 -4.24 -0.30
N ASP A 23 -13.59 -4.33 0.96
CA ASP A 23 -13.87 -3.34 1.98
C ASP A 23 -12.69 -3.13 2.93
N LEU A 24 -12.60 -1.93 3.50
CA LEU A 24 -11.53 -1.58 4.43
C LEU A 24 -11.62 -2.34 5.75
N GLN A 25 -12.82 -2.71 6.19
CA GLN A 25 -13.01 -3.33 7.50
C GLN A 25 -12.43 -4.76 7.53
N THR A 26 -12.63 -5.53 6.47
CA THR A 26 -12.04 -6.87 6.32
C THR A 26 -10.53 -6.80 6.13
N PHE A 27 -10.04 -5.80 5.40
CA PHE A 27 -8.60 -5.54 5.27
C PHE A 27 -7.94 -5.18 6.62
N GLU A 28 -8.56 -4.32 7.42
CA GLU A 28 -8.08 -3.98 8.76
C GLU A 28 -8.06 -5.19 9.70
N GLN A 29 -9.09 -6.04 9.62
CA GLN A 29 -9.15 -7.27 10.40
C GLN A 29 -8.00 -8.21 10.02
N PHE A 30 -7.74 -8.36 8.72
CA PHE A 30 -6.58 -9.13 8.24
C PHE A 30 -5.27 -8.62 8.82
N LEU A 31 -5.04 -7.30 8.85
CA LEU A 31 -3.82 -6.74 9.46
C LEU A 31 -3.70 -7.03 10.96
N LYS A 32 -4.83 -7.07 11.68
CA LYS A 32 -4.86 -7.42 13.11
C LYS A 32 -4.58 -8.89 13.33
N ASP A 33 -5.13 -9.76 12.50
CA ASP A 33 -4.92 -11.21 12.58
C ASP A 33 -3.43 -11.54 12.31
N GLU A 34 -2.83 -10.94 11.28
CA GLU A 34 -1.39 -11.07 10.97
C GLU A 34 -0.51 -10.56 12.12
N MET A 35 -0.96 -9.52 12.83
CA MET A 35 -0.29 -9.00 14.02
C MET A 35 -0.36 -9.99 15.19
N GLU A 36 -1.51 -10.63 15.41
CA GLU A 36 -1.69 -11.64 16.46
C GLU A 36 -0.85 -12.90 16.19
N ASP A 37 -0.69 -13.27 14.92
CA ASP A 37 0.12 -14.41 14.47
C ASP A 37 1.63 -14.08 14.33
N ALA A 38 2.02 -12.82 14.53
CA ALA A 38 3.38 -12.30 14.39
C ALA A 38 4.01 -12.46 12.99
N GLU A 39 3.21 -12.50 11.93
CA GLU A 39 3.66 -12.69 10.54
C GLU A 39 3.86 -11.36 9.76
N PHE A 40 4.57 -10.39 10.35
CA PHE A 40 4.66 -9.02 9.81
C PHE A 40 5.40 -8.86 8.47
N SER A 41 6.21 -9.84 8.07
CA SER A 41 7.23 -9.62 7.03
C SER A 41 6.85 -10.13 5.64
N ASN A 42 5.75 -10.88 5.50
CA ASN A 42 5.34 -11.46 4.21
C ASN A 42 3.87 -11.20 3.81
N ALA A 43 3.15 -10.33 4.53
CA ALA A 43 1.79 -9.93 4.20
C ALA A 43 1.71 -9.24 2.82
N HIS A 44 0.71 -9.65 2.03
CA HIS A 44 0.39 -9.08 0.73
C HIS A 44 -1.13 -9.02 0.54
N ALA A 45 -1.66 -7.80 0.55
CA ALA A 45 -3.09 -7.54 0.52
C ALA A 45 -3.43 -6.49 -0.53
N HIS A 46 -4.58 -6.67 -1.17
CA HIS A 46 -5.14 -5.73 -2.12
C HIS A 46 -6.58 -5.44 -1.73
N VAL A 47 -6.92 -4.15 -1.59
CA VAL A 47 -8.29 -3.73 -1.35
C VAL A 47 -8.74 -2.77 -2.43
N ASN A 48 -9.88 -3.07 -3.05
CA ASN A 48 -10.55 -2.18 -3.99
C ASN A 48 -11.85 -1.69 -3.37
N TYR A 49 -11.96 -0.38 -3.16
CA TYR A 49 -13.15 0.21 -2.56
C TYR A 49 -13.43 1.62 -3.09
N VAL A 50 -14.67 2.09 -2.86
CA VAL A 50 -15.05 3.47 -3.13
C VAL A 50 -14.84 4.32 -1.87
N PRO A 51 -14.07 5.42 -1.93
CA PRO A 51 -13.82 6.26 -0.77
C PRO A 51 -15.10 6.81 -0.11
N PRO A 52 -15.16 6.91 1.23
CA PRO A 52 -16.36 7.35 1.95
C PRO A 52 -16.89 8.72 1.51
N PHE A 53 -16.00 9.66 1.17
CA PHE A 53 -16.41 11.00 0.72
C PHE A 53 -17.14 11.00 -0.62
N VAL A 54 -16.87 10.00 -1.48
CA VAL A 54 -17.56 9.81 -2.75
C VAL A 54 -18.93 9.20 -2.50
N LEU A 55 -18.99 8.13 -1.69
CA LEU A 55 -20.25 7.47 -1.32
C LEU A 55 -21.21 8.46 -0.64
N ALA A 56 -20.70 9.27 0.30
CA ALA A 56 -21.49 10.29 0.97
C ALA A 56 -22.06 11.33 0.00
N ALA A 57 -21.30 11.71 -1.04
CA ALA A 57 -21.76 12.65 -2.07
C ALA A 57 -22.83 12.06 -3.01
N SER A 58 -22.97 10.72 -3.03
CA SER A 58 -23.90 9.97 -3.87
C SER A 58 -24.98 9.25 -3.06
N HIS A 59 -25.23 9.66 -1.82
CA HIS A 59 -26.23 9.06 -0.93
C HIS A 59 -26.01 7.56 -0.67
N ASN A 60 -24.73 7.13 -0.59
CA ASN A 60 -24.31 5.74 -0.40
C ASN A 60 -24.77 4.79 -1.51
N ASP A 61 -25.01 5.31 -2.71
CA ASP A 61 -25.41 4.55 -3.88
C ASP A 61 -24.33 4.64 -4.96
N VAL A 62 -23.73 3.50 -5.29
CA VAL A 62 -22.63 3.39 -6.26
C VAL A 62 -23.11 3.78 -7.66
N GLU A 63 -24.38 3.52 -8.01
CA GLU A 63 -24.94 3.86 -9.32
C GLU A 63 -25.15 5.38 -9.49
N LYS A 64 -25.23 6.12 -8.38
CA LYS A 64 -25.38 7.57 -8.38
C LYS A 64 -24.04 8.31 -8.33
N ILE A 65 -22.91 7.60 -8.44
CA ILE A 65 -21.60 8.23 -8.51
C ILE A 65 -21.48 8.97 -9.83
N LYS A 66 -21.16 10.26 -9.75
CA LYS A 66 -20.94 11.09 -10.95
C LYS A 66 -19.67 10.63 -11.64
N ASP A 67 -19.71 10.47 -12.96
CA ASP A 67 -18.53 10.14 -13.78
C ASP A 67 -17.35 11.08 -13.55
N SER A 68 -17.62 12.33 -13.14
CA SER A 68 -16.60 13.32 -12.78
C SER A 68 -15.81 13.00 -11.50
N GLN A 69 -16.20 12.01 -10.70
CA GLN A 69 -15.47 11.57 -9.50
C GLN A 69 -14.38 10.58 -9.90
N ASN A 70 -13.36 11.07 -10.57
CA ASN A 70 -12.24 10.26 -11.06
C ASN A 70 -10.94 11.07 -11.01
N ARG A 71 -9.82 10.46 -11.40
CA ARG A 71 -8.48 11.08 -11.37
C ARG A 71 -8.36 12.40 -12.14
N LYS A 72 -9.19 12.65 -13.16
CA LYS A 72 -9.19 13.90 -13.95
C LYS A 72 -9.73 15.09 -13.16
N ASN A 73 -10.44 14.84 -12.05
CA ASN A 73 -10.99 15.88 -11.20
C ASN A 73 -10.06 16.21 -10.03
N LYS A 74 -9.46 17.41 -10.06
CA LYS A 74 -8.54 17.89 -9.01
C LYS A 74 -9.15 17.90 -7.61
N LYS A 75 -10.46 18.13 -7.47
CA LYS A 75 -11.14 18.10 -6.16
C LYS A 75 -11.22 16.68 -5.62
N PHE A 76 -11.55 15.71 -6.48
CA PHE A 76 -11.54 14.29 -6.12
C PHE A 76 -10.14 13.87 -5.68
N VAL A 77 -9.11 14.15 -6.48
CA VAL A 77 -7.71 13.81 -6.16
C VAL A 77 -7.27 14.40 -4.82
N ARG A 78 -7.60 15.67 -4.55
CA ARG A 78 -7.29 16.33 -3.28
C ARG A 78 -7.99 15.66 -2.09
N HIS A 79 -9.28 15.37 -2.21
CA HIS A 79 -10.04 14.72 -1.14
C HIS A 79 -9.57 13.29 -0.91
N LEU A 80 -9.23 12.58 -1.98
CA LEU A 80 -8.67 11.23 -1.90
C LEU A 80 -7.32 11.23 -1.18
N HIS A 81 -6.41 12.14 -1.54
CA HIS A 81 -5.13 12.26 -0.83
C HIS A 81 -5.33 12.56 0.66
N GLN A 82 -6.27 13.45 1.00
CA GLN A 82 -6.61 13.75 2.40
C GLN A 82 -7.18 12.53 3.13
N HIS A 83 -8.02 11.73 2.45
CA HIS A 83 -8.55 10.48 2.98
C HIS A 83 -7.42 9.49 3.27
N VAL A 84 -6.51 9.31 2.32
CA VAL A 84 -5.35 8.40 2.46
C VAL A 84 -4.47 8.81 3.64
N GLU A 85 -4.07 10.08 3.73
CA GLU A 85 -3.18 10.55 4.79
C GLU A 85 -3.79 10.52 6.18
N LYS A 86 -5.11 10.76 6.31
CA LYS A 86 -5.76 10.90 7.62
C LYS A 86 -6.39 9.62 8.14
N HIS A 87 -6.92 8.81 7.23
CA HIS A 87 -7.68 7.62 7.58
C HIS A 87 -6.86 6.38 7.23
N LEU A 88 -6.68 6.09 5.94
CA LEU A 88 -6.08 4.82 5.49
C LEU A 88 -4.71 4.53 6.13
N LEU A 89 -3.77 5.49 6.09
CA LEU A 89 -2.44 5.26 6.67
C LEU A 89 -2.46 5.18 8.20
N THR A 90 -3.38 5.91 8.84
CA THR A 90 -3.58 5.85 10.29
C THR A 90 -4.17 4.50 10.70
N GLU A 91 -5.19 4.03 9.99
CA GLU A 91 -5.88 2.76 10.21
C GLU A 91 -4.93 1.57 9.99
N ILE A 92 -4.08 1.61 8.95
CA ILE A 92 -3.01 0.61 8.73
C ILE A 92 -2.03 0.61 9.89
N LYS A 93 -1.60 1.78 10.37
CA LYS A 93 -0.68 1.90 11.50
C LYS A 93 -1.29 1.33 12.79
N GLU A 94 -2.54 1.66 13.07
CA GLU A 94 -3.27 1.20 14.26
C GLU A 94 -3.54 -0.31 14.19
N SER A 95 -3.99 -0.82 13.04
CA SER A 95 -4.36 -2.23 12.88
C SER A 95 -3.15 -3.16 12.83
N SER A 96 -2.02 -2.71 12.28
CA SER A 96 -0.79 -3.51 12.25
C SER A 96 -0.01 -3.50 13.57
N GLY A 97 -0.32 -2.60 14.50
CA GLY A 97 0.42 -2.45 15.76
C GLY A 97 1.85 -1.92 15.61
N MET A 98 2.26 -1.52 14.40
CA MET A 98 3.62 -1.08 14.08
C MET A 98 3.77 0.45 14.18
N ASP A 99 4.96 0.95 14.56
CA ASP A 99 5.26 2.39 14.48
C ASP A 99 5.66 2.80 13.05
N LEU A 100 4.69 2.71 12.14
CA LEU A 100 4.89 3.07 10.74
C LEU A 100 5.10 4.58 10.59
N LYS A 101 6.12 4.95 9.81
CA LYS A 101 6.52 6.33 9.51
C LYS A 101 6.63 6.53 8.01
N PHE A 102 5.46 6.60 7.37
CA PHE A 102 5.38 6.95 5.96
C PHE A 102 5.89 8.38 5.72
N GLY A 103 6.88 8.50 4.85
CA GLY A 103 7.38 9.78 4.37
C GLY A 103 6.47 10.41 3.33
N LYS A 104 7.01 11.37 2.56
CA LYS A 104 6.29 11.90 1.40
C LYS A 104 6.10 10.80 0.35
N PRO A 105 4.88 10.64 -0.21
CA PRO A 105 4.66 9.64 -1.23
C PRO A 105 5.42 9.97 -2.52
N GLU A 106 5.88 8.93 -3.21
CA GLU A 106 6.25 9.04 -4.61
C GLU A 106 4.98 9.06 -5.45
N VAL A 107 4.77 10.12 -6.21
CA VAL A 107 3.58 10.28 -7.06
C VAL A 107 3.92 9.95 -8.50
N LYS A 108 3.18 9.01 -9.08
CA LYS A 108 3.25 8.68 -10.51
C LYS A 108 1.92 9.02 -11.15
N GLU A 109 1.95 10.01 -12.04
CA GLU A 109 0.79 10.41 -12.82
C GLU A 109 0.94 9.90 -14.25
N ASP A 110 0.01 9.05 -14.67
CA ASP A 110 -0.12 8.56 -16.03
C ASP A 110 -1.33 9.21 -16.73
N PHE A 111 -1.56 8.84 -17.99
CA PHE A 111 -2.72 9.32 -18.75
C PHE A 111 -4.06 8.81 -18.18
N ASP A 112 -4.09 7.65 -17.54
CA ASP A 112 -5.33 7.08 -17.02
C ASP A 112 -5.34 6.93 -15.50
N THR A 113 -4.20 7.05 -14.84
CA THR A 113 -4.07 6.72 -13.42
C THR A 113 -3.23 7.72 -12.65
N ILE A 114 -3.48 7.82 -11.36
CA ILE A 114 -2.58 8.48 -10.40
C ILE A 114 -2.30 7.45 -9.31
N THR A 115 -1.02 7.19 -9.07
CA THR A 115 -0.54 6.26 -8.06
C THR A 115 0.30 7.00 -7.04
N TRP A 116 -0.05 6.87 -5.76
CA TRP A 116 0.73 7.30 -4.62
C TRP A 116 1.40 6.10 -3.97
N LYS A 117 2.72 6.11 -3.95
CA LYS A 117 3.52 5.08 -3.31
C LYS A 117 4.08 5.59 -2.00
N TYR A 118 3.65 4.99 -0.89
CA TYR A 118 4.18 5.22 0.44
C TYR A 118 5.12 4.08 0.79
N VAL A 119 6.31 4.41 1.28
CA VAL A 119 7.32 3.43 1.68
C VAL A 119 7.81 3.77 3.07
N ASP A 120 7.83 2.77 3.94
CA ASP A 120 8.51 2.80 5.21
C ASP A 120 9.51 1.65 5.30
N ALA A 121 10.76 1.99 5.62
CA ALA A 121 11.85 1.04 5.81
C ALA A 121 12.54 1.23 7.16
N THR A 122 11.82 1.81 8.14
CA THR A 122 12.29 1.93 9.52
C THR A 122 12.17 0.59 10.26
N ASN A 123 12.61 0.53 11.53
CA ASN A 123 12.51 -0.70 12.34
C ASN A 123 11.08 -0.98 12.87
N HIS A 124 10.07 -0.20 12.47
CA HIS A 124 8.64 -0.41 12.82
C HIS A 124 8.31 -0.49 14.32
N GLY A 125 9.24 -0.12 15.20
CA GLY A 125 9.13 -0.32 16.66
C GLY A 125 9.48 -1.74 17.13
N LEU A 126 9.94 -2.63 16.23
CA LEU A 126 10.18 -4.05 16.46
C LEU A 126 11.67 -4.40 16.72
N GLY A 127 12.54 -3.40 16.85
CA GLY A 127 13.98 -3.65 17.09
C GLY A 127 14.64 -4.39 15.93
N ASP A 128 15.33 -5.51 16.21
CA ASP A 128 16.05 -6.32 15.22
C ASP A 128 15.13 -7.19 14.33
N GLU A 129 13.87 -7.40 14.75
CA GLU A 129 12.84 -8.12 13.99
C GLU A 129 12.19 -7.24 12.90
N GLY A 130 12.39 -5.91 12.98
CA GLY A 130 11.87 -4.92 12.04
C GLY A 130 12.63 -4.83 10.71
N ASN A 131 13.40 -5.85 10.33
CA ASN A 131 14.19 -5.86 9.08
C ASN A 131 13.32 -6.18 7.86
N PHE A 132 12.26 -5.39 7.64
CA PHE A 132 11.42 -5.44 6.47
C PHE A 132 10.96 -4.03 6.10
N ARG A 133 10.50 -3.84 4.88
CA ARG A 133 9.90 -2.58 4.43
C ARG A 133 8.42 -2.78 4.20
N VAL A 134 7.63 -1.78 4.55
CA VAL A 134 6.21 -1.70 4.26
C VAL A 134 6.03 -0.74 3.10
N GLU A 135 5.28 -1.17 2.10
CA GLU A 135 4.95 -0.36 0.94
C GLU A 135 3.43 -0.36 0.75
N VAL A 136 2.87 0.82 0.54
CA VAL A 136 1.44 1.03 0.30
C VAL A 136 1.28 1.81 -1.00
N ASP A 137 0.73 1.17 -2.01
CA ASP A 137 0.48 1.77 -3.32
C ASP A 137 -1.03 2.04 -3.46
N VAL A 138 -1.41 3.32 -3.43
CA VAL A 138 -2.80 3.76 -3.64
C VAL A 138 -2.95 4.28 -5.06
N LYS A 139 -3.86 3.68 -5.83
CA LYS A 139 -4.08 3.99 -7.24
C LYS A 139 -5.53 4.38 -7.48
N CYS A 140 -5.73 5.47 -8.22
CA CYS A 140 -7.04 5.87 -8.71
C CYS A 140 -7.03 5.99 -10.24
N TYR A 141 -8.20 5.78 -10.83
CA TYR A 141 -8.38 5.65 -12.28
C TYR A 141 -9.19 6.79 -12.88
N SER A 142 -9.22 6.85 -14.21
CA SER A 142 -9.97 7.86 -14.96
C SER A 142 -11.37 7.43 -15.39
N ASP A 143 -11.71 6.15 -15.19
CA ASP A 143 -12.96 5.49 -15.56
C ASP A 143 -13.93 5.33 -14.38
N GLY A 144 -13.49 5.56 -13.14
CA GLY A 144 -14.34 5.43 -11.96
C GLY A 144 -13.81 6.13 -10.71
N ALA A 145 -14.60 6.01 -9.64
CA ALA A 145 -14.28 6.56 -8.33
C ALA A 145 -13.69 5.53 -7.35
N ALA A 146 -13.63 4.26 -7.76
CA ALA A 146 -12.98 3.20 -7.02
C ALA A 146 -11.47 3.45 -6.96
N ILE A 147 -10.87 3.02 -5.86
CA ILE A 147 -9.43 3.08 -5.65
C ILE A 147 -8.89 1.69 -5.35
N ASP A 148 -7.71 1.40 -5.86
CA ASP A 148 -6.96 0.20 -5.53
C ASP A 148 -5.90 0.57 -4.50
N VAL A 149 -5.85 -0.18 -3.41
CA VAL A 149 -4.79 -0.08 -2.40
C VAL A 149 -4.08 -1.42 -2.35
N ASN A 150 -2.79 -1.41 -2.69
CA ASN A 150 -1.92 -2.56 -2.51
C ASN A 150 -1.05 -2.33 -1.29
N TYR A 151 -1.10 -3.26 -0.34
CA TYR A 151 -0.28 -3.31 0.85
C TYR A 151 0.66 -4.49 0.75
N HIS A 152 1.96 -4.25 0.88
CA HIS A 152 2.94 -5.32 0.89
C HIS A 152 4.09 -5.06 1.86
N THR A 153 4.47 -6.13 2.53
CA THR A 153 5.63 -6.18 3.39
C THR A 153 6.71 -6.99 2.68
N ILE A 154 7.94 -6.47 2.67
CA ILE A 154 9.06 -7.08 1.96
C ILE A 154 10.20 -7.25 2.94
N PRO A 155 10.64 -8.47 3.23
CA PRO A 155 11.80 -8.71 4.08
C PRO A 155 13.03 -8.01 3.47
N LEU A 156 13.68 -7.16 4.25
CA LEU A 156 14.99 -6.63 3.93
C LEU A 156 15.98 -7.73 4.31
N VAL A 157 16.18 -8.67 3.39
CA VAL A 157 17.23 -9.67 3.55
C VAL A 157 18.53 -8.92 3.72
N SER A 158 19.08 -8.93 4.94
CA SER A 158 20.48 -8.62 5.15
C SER A 158 21.24 -9.63 4.29
N ALA A 159 21.95 -9.12 3.29
CA ALA A 159 22.87 -9.92 2.52
C ALA A 159 24.00 -10.35 3.45
N VAL A 160 23.77 -11.40 4.24
CA VAL A 160 24.78 -12.04 5.08
C VAL A 160 24.98 -13.43 4.51
N ASP A 161 26.02 -13.52 3.68
CA ASP A 161 26.95 -14.63 3.52
C ASP A 161 26.38 -16.05 3.33
N ASP A 162 26.01 -16.38 2.08
CA ASP A 162 26.05 -17.77 1.55
C ASP A 162 27.36 -17.99 0.75
N ASP A 163 28.50 -17.47 1.23
CA ASP A 163 29.85 -17.83 0.76
C ASP A 163 30.67 -18.35 1.96
N VAL A 164 30.23 -19.45 2.57
CA VAL A 164 31.13 -20.29 3.36
C VAL A 164 31.64 -21.40 2.45
N ASN A 165 32.87 -21.18 2.00
CA ASN A 165 33.77 -22.11 1.32
C ASN A 165 34.10 -23.34 2.17
#